data_AF-A0A1D6L405-F1
#
_entry.id   AF-A0A1D6L405-F1
#
_cell.length_a   1.000
_cell.length_b   1.000
_cell.length_c   1.000
_cell.angle_alpha   90.00
_cell.angle_beta   90.00
_cell.angle_gamma   90.00
#
_symmetry.space_group_name_H-M   'P 1'
#
loop_
_entity.id
_entity.type
_entity.pdbx_description
1 polymer ?
#
loop_
_entity_poly.entity_id
_entity_poly.type
_entity_poly.pdbx_seq_one_letter_code
_entity_poly.pdbx_strand_id
1 'polypeptide(L)'
;MCVSFHFVGLQERFLEKAKLSPDYFITDCEDMLKVAAIVDDLPLGLYDKYLFCMSPVDVSDDISAQGLVQFAENYARKGIVRLKEIFTPGTLQVPKTDNQLKELESVHKVLELYVWLSFRMDDSFPDREVAASQKSICSMLIEEYLERFGWQPQDRRKVLGGAQKLLQEYDVSQMNKYFQEVNPGPK
;
A
#
# COMPACT_ATOMS: atom_id res chain seq x y z
N MET A 1 -35.66 -11.86 3.86
CA MET A 1 -34.76 -10.69 3.95
C MET A 1 -33.35 -11.24 4.03
N CYS A 2 -32.59 -11.14 2.94
CA CYS A 2 -31.17 -11.50 2.96
C CYS A 2 -30.46 -10.35 3.66
N VAL A 3 -29.87 -10.60 4.84
CA VAL A 3 -29.02 -9.61 5.48
C VAL A 3 -27.79 -9.51 4.58
N SER A 4 -27.62 -8.40 3.87
CA SER A 4 -26.41 -8.15 3.08
C SER A 4 -25.22 -8.12 4.04
N PHE A 5 -24.48 -9.23 4.10
CA PHE A 5 -23.26 -9.35 4.88
C PHE A 5 -22.14 -8.67 4.09
N HIS A 6 -21.95 -7.39 4.37
CA HIS A 6 -20.83 -6.60 3.87
C HIS A 6 -19.55 -7.10 4.54
N PHE A 7 -18.53 -7.43 3.74
CA PHE A 7 -17.24 -7.91 4.21
C PHE A 7 -16.52 -6.86 5.05
N VAL A 8 -16.67 -5.58 4.72
CA VAL A 8 -16.15 -4.47 5.54
C VAL A 8 -16.73 -4.51 6.94
N GLY A 9 -18.06 -4.65 7.04
CA GLY A 9 -18.75 -4.71 8.33
C GLY A 9 -18.34 -5.93 9.17
N LEU A 10 -17.92 -7.03 8.53
CA LEU A 10 -17.33 -8.16 9.26
C LEU A 10 -15.97 -7.80 9.86
N GLN A 11 -15.11 -7.11 9.10
CA GLN A 11 -13.79 -6.68 9.56
C GLN A 11 -13.91 -5.66 10.69
N GLU A 12 -14.74 -4.63 10.53
CA GLU A 12 -14.99 -3.61 11.57
C GLU A 12 -15.47 -4.24 12.89
N ARG A 13 -16.43 -5.17 12.81
CA ARG A 13 -16.93 -5.86 14.01
C ARG A 13 -15.89 -6.78 14.63
N PHE A 14 -15.02 -7.39 13.83
CA PHE A 14 -13.90 -8.16 14.36
C PHE A 14 -12.95 -7.25 15.15
N LEU A 15 -12.56 -6.10 14.58
CA LEU A 15 -11.70 -5.12 15.24
C LEU A 15 -12.32 -4.58 16.53
N GLU A 16 -13.63 -4.33 16.55
CA GLU A 16 -14.35 -3.84 17.73
C GLU A 16 -14.45 -4.88 18.85
N LYS A 17 -14.58 -6.18 18.51
CA LYS A 17 -14.88 -7.24 19.49
C LYS A 17 -13.67 -8.09 19.88
N ALA A 18 -12.58 -8.04 19.13
CA ALA A 18 -11.38 -8.81 19.41
C ALA A 18 -10.83 -8.45 20.80
N LYS A 19 -10.53 -9.48 21.59
CA LYS A 19 -9.91 -9.36 22.92
C LYS A 19 -8.52 -9.95 22.86
N LEU A 20 -7.53 -9.19 23.29
CA LEU A 20 -6.14 -9.58 23.31
C LEU A 20 -5.64 -9.60 24.77
N SER A 21 -4.58 -10.37 25.04
CA SER A 21 -3.86 -10.23 26.30
C SER A 21 -3.12 -8.88 26.33
N PRO A 22 -2.70 -8.39 27.52
CA PRO A 22 -2.11 -7.06 27.67
C PRO A 22 -0.85 -6.81 26.83
N ASP A 23 -0.15 -7.87 26.44
CA ASP A 23 1.12 -7.81 25.70
C ASP A 23 0.94 -7.68 24.18
N TYR A 24 -0.31 -7.67 23.68
CA TYR A 24 -0.60 -7.62 22.25
C TYR A 24 -1.58 -6.50 21.92
N PHE A 25 -1.45 -5.97 20.70
CA PHE A 25 -2.36 -4.98 20.12
C PHE A 25 -2.68 -5.37 18.67
N ILE A 26 -3.81 -4.89 18.17
CA ILE A 26 -4.15 -5.03 16.75
C ILE A 26 -3.39 -3.94 15.99
N THR A 27 -2.69 -4.32 14.92
CA THR A 27 -1.96 -3.37 14.07
C THR A 27 -2.92 -2.43 13.35
N ASP A 28 -2.37 -1.35 12.79
CA ASP A 28 -3.15 -0.50 11.90
C ASP A 28 -3.75 -1.33 10.75
N CYS A 29 -5.03 -1.09 10.50
CA CYS A 29 -5.87 -1.82 9.57
C CYS A 29 -6.54 -0.88 8.55
N GLU A 30 -6.17 0.40 8.50
CA GLU A 30 -6.82 1.41 7.67
C GLU A 30 -6.82 1.02 6.19
N ASP A 31 -5.67 0.62 5.65
CA ASP A 31 -5.56 0.23 4.24
C ASP A 31 -6.34 -1.06 3.96
N MET A 32 -6.30 -2.03 4.87
CA MET A 32 -7.09 -3.26 4.75
C MET A 32 -8.60 -2.95 4.65
N LEU A 33 -9.11 -2.03 5.48
CA LEU A 33 -10.52 -1.61 5.48
C LEU A 33 -10.88 -0.83 4.20
N LYS A 34 -10.00 0.04 3.71
CA LYS A 34 -10.18 0.74 2.43
C LYS A 34 -10.26 -0.24 1.26
N VAL A 35 -9.37 -1.24 1.22
CA VAL A 35 -9.43 -2.32 0.22
C VAL A 35 -10.71 -3.13 0.38
N ALA A 36 -11.11 -3.45 1.62
CA ALA A 36 -12.34 -4.17 1.88
C ALA A 36 -13.55 -3.43 1.29
N ALA A 37 -13.60 -2.10 1.43
CA ALA A 37 -14.66 -1.27 0.87
C ALA A 37 -14.68 -1.30 -0.66
N ILE A 38 -13.51 -1.31 -1.30
CA ILE A 38 -13.40 -1.43 -2.76
C ILE A 38 -13.94 -2.77 -3.26
N VAL A 39 -13.60 -3.88 -2.59
CA VAL A 39 -13.97 -5.22 -3.06
C VAL A 39 -15.35 -5.69 -2.59
N ASP A 40 -16.02 -4.94 -1.71
CA ASP A 40 -17.25 -5.42 -1.08
C ASP A 40 -18.41 -5.54 -2.06
N ASP A 41 -18.51 -4.58 -2.98
CA ASP A 41 -19.54 -4.54 -4.02
C ASP A 41 -19.28 -5.50 -5.18
N LEU A 42 -18.09 -6.11 -5.23
CA LEU A 42 -17.74 -7.06 -6.28
C LEU A 42 -18.30 -8.46 -5.96
N PRO A 43 -18.75 -9.21 -6.98
CA PRO A 43 -19.28 -10.57 -6.83
C PRO A 43 -18.17 -11.61 -6.60
N LEU A 44 -17.33 -11.37 -5.59
CA LEU A 44 -16.21 -12.21 -5.20
C LEU A 44 -16.56 -13.10 -4.01
N GLY A 45 -15.97 -14.29 -3.96
CA GLY A 45 -16.03 -15.15 -2.80
C GLY A 45 -15.33 -14.52 -1.59
N LEU A 46 -15.73 -14.90 -0.37
CA LEU A 46 -15.17 -14.34 0.87
C LEU A 46 -13.65 -14.50 0.96
N TYR A 47 -13.14 -15.66 0.52
CA TYR A 47 -11.71 -15.93 0.50
C TYR A 47 -10.96 -15.00 -0.46
N ASP A 48 -11.51 -14.75 -1.65
CA ASP A 48 -10.90 -13.86 -2.63
C ASP A 48 -10.90 -12.41 -2.15
N LYS A 49 -12.02 -11.95 -1.56
CA LYS A 49 -12.09 -10.63 -0.90
C LYS A 49 -11.01 -10.50 0.18
N TYR A 50 -10.83 -11.53 1.00
CA TYR A 50 -9.76 -11.57 2.01
C TYR A 50 -8.38 -11.50 1.39
N LEU A 51 -8.11 -12.23 0.31
CA LEU A 51 -6.81 -12.17 -0.38
C LEU A 51 -6.50 -10.77 -0.93
N PHE A 52 -7.48 -10.08 -1.53
CA PHE A 52 -7.30 -8.68 -1.95
C PHE A 52 -7.00 -7.77 -0.76
N CYS A 53 -7.72 -7.89 0.34
CA CYS A 53 -7.47 -7.10 1.57
C CYS A 53 -6.09 -7.31 2.19
N MET A 54 -5.53 -8.52 2.03
CA MET A 54 -4.18 -8.83 2.53
C MET A 54 -3.07 -8.47 1.54
N SER A 55 -3.42 -8.01 0.33
CA SER A 55 -2.44 -7.68 -0.69
C SER A 55 -1.66 -6.41 -0.31
N PRO A 56 -0.36 -6.32 -0.64
CA PRO A 56 0.46 -5.16 -0.34
C PRO A 56 0.13 -4.04 -1.34
N VAL A 57 -0.87 -3.23 -1.01
CA VAL A 57 -1.29 -2.09 -1.82
C VAL A 57 -1.29 -0.83 -0.98
N ASP A 58 -0.63 0.19 -1.49
CA ASP A 58 -0.68 1.55 -0.95
C ASP A 58 -1.88 2.26 -1.57
N VAL A 59 -2.99 2.31 -0.85
CA VAL A 59 -4.23 2.95 -1.33
C VAL A 59 -4.18 4.48 -1.26
N SER A 60 -3.11 5.07 -0.72
CA SER A 60 -2.87 6.51 -0.80
C SER A 60 -2.24 6.94 -2.13
N ASP A 61 -1.70 5.98 -2.88
CA ASP A 61 -1.19 6.18 -4.23
C ASP A 61 -2.28 5.88 -5.27
N ASP A 62 -2.72 6.92 -5.99
CA ASP A 62 -3.85 6.84 -6.93
C ASP A 62 -3.67 5.76 -8.01
N ILE A 63 -2.45 5.61 -8.54
CA ILE A 63 -2.14 4.61 -9.58
C ILE A 63 -2.21 3.20 -9.00
N SER A 64 -1.66 2.98 -7.81
CA SER A 64 -1.73 1.69 -7.10
C SER A 64 -3.16 1.31 -6.75
N ALA A 65 -3.95 2.25 -6.22
CA ALA A 65 -5.36 2.05 -5.92
C ALA A 65 -6.17 1.71 -7.19
N GLN A 66 -5.95 2.43 -8.30
CA GLN A 66 -6.58 2.11 -9.58
C GLN A 66 -6.17 0.74 -10.11
N GLY A 67 -4.90 0.35 -9.97
CA GLY A 67 -4.42 -0.98 -10.36
C GLY A 67 -5.15 -2.10 -9.62
N LEU A 68 -5.31 -1.96 -8.30
CA LEU A 68 -6.08 -2.88 -7.47
C LEU A 68 -7.54 -3.01 -7.94
N VAL A 69 -8.23 -1.88 -8.13
CA VAL A 69 -9.63 -1.85 -8.61
C VAL A 69 -9.75 -2.60 -9.92
N GLN A 70 -8.87 -2.31 -10.89
CA GLN A 70 -8.91 -2.96 -12.20
C GLN A 70 -8.65 -4.47 -12.11
N PHE A 71 -7.71 -4.91 -11.27
CA PHE A 71 -7.45 -6.33 -11.07
C PHE A 71 -8.66 -7.03 -10.42
N ALA A 72 -9.22 -6.45 -9.36
CA ALA A 72 -10.37 -7.01 -8.67
C ALA A 72 -11.62 -7.09 -9.59
N GLU A 73 -11.91 -6.03 -10.35
CA GLU A 73 -13.03 -6.00 -11.31
C GLU A 73 -12.86 -6.98 -12.47
N ASN A 74 -11.64 -7.09 -13.04
CA ASN A 74 -11.37 -8.02 -14.12
C ASN A 74 -11.47 -9.47 -13.62
N TYR A 75 -10.95 -9.74 -12.42
CA TYR A 75 -11.05 -11.04 -11.78
C TYR A 75 -12.51 -11.41 -11.51
N ALA A 76 -13.29 -10.50 -10.89
CA ALA A 76 -14.71 -10.73 -10.60
C ALA A 76 -15.55 -11.03 -11.85
N ARG A 77 -15.22 -10.39 -12.98
CA ARG A 77 -15.98 -10.51 -14.23
C ARG A 77 -15.55 -11.67 -15.11
N LYS A 78 -14.26 -12.00 -15.16
CA LYS A 78 -13.69 -12.95 -16.13
C LYS A 78 -13.01 -14.15 -15.48
N GLY A 79 -12.71 -14.10 -14.20
CA GLY A 79 -11.88 -15.07 -13.48
C GLY A 79 -10.39 -15.06 -13.89
N ILE A 80 -10.00 -14.22 -14.85
CA ILE A 80 -8.63 -14.13 -15.37
C ILE A 80 -8.27 -12.65 -15.57
N VAL A 81 -7.10 -12.27 -15.07
CA VAL A 81 -6.50 -10.93 -15.17
C VAL A 81 -5.21 -11.04 -15.95
N ARG A 82 -5.24 -10.61 -17.22
CA ARG A 82 -4.05 -10.60 -18.08
C ARG A 82 -3.30 -9.27 -17.91
N LEU A 83 -1.97 -9.35 -17.86
CA LEU A 83 -1.13 -8.16 -17.83
C LEU A 83 -0.70 -7.80 -19.26
N LYS A 84 -0.88 -6.53 -19.63
CA LYS A 84 -0.31 -6.00 -20.87
C LYS A 84 1.12 -5.51 -20.60
N GLU A 85 2.02 -5.75 -21.53
CA GLU A 85 3.35 -5.15 -21.49
C GLU A 85 3.25 -3.62 -21.56
N ILE A 86 3.79 -2.97 -20.53
CA ILE A 86 3.89 -1.51 -20.33
C ILE A 86 5.19 -1.02 -20.97
N PHE A 87 6.30 -1.70 -20.70
CA PHE A 87 7.61 -1.36 -21.25
C PHE A 87 7.91 -2.21 -22.48
N THR A 88 8.18 -1.54 -23.59
CA THR A 88 8.69 -2.14 -24.82
C THR A 88 10.07 -1.55 -25.12
N PRO A 89 10.93 -2.22 -25.89
CA PRO A 89 12.28 -1.71 -26.18
C PRO A 89 12.32 -0.26 -26.69
N GLY A 90 11.27 0.21 -27.38
CA GLY A 90 11.15 1.58 -27.87
C GLY A 90 10.67 2.61 -26.84
N THR A 91 10.15 2.17 -25.68
CA THR A 91 9.58 3.04 -24.64
C THR A 91 10.40 3.06 -23.35
N LEU A 92 11.49 2.29 -23.27
CA LEU A 92 12.41 2.28 -22.13
C LEU A 92 13.18 3.61 -22.04
N GLN A 93 12.86 4.42 -21.05
CA GLN A 93 13.52 5.69 -20.78
C GLN A 93 13.66 5.90 -19.28
N VAL A 94 14.84 6.35 -18.84
CA VAL A 94 15.07 6.79 -17.47
C VAL A 94 14.21 8.03 -17.21
N PRO A 95 13.54 8.13 -16.05
CA PRO A 95 12.87 9.35 -15.63
C PRO A 95 13.81 10.56 -15.73
N LYS A 96 13.25 11.74 -15.99
CA LYS A 96 14.01 13.00 -16.07
C LYS A 96 13.57 14.02 -15.00
N THR A 97 12.50 13.71 -14.28
CA THR A 97 11.90 14.57 -13.26
C THR A 97 11.37 13.73 -12.11
N ASP A 98 11.25 14.31 -10.93
CA ASP A 98 10.75 13.62 -9.73
C ASP A 98 9.31 13.13 -9.92
N ASN A 99 8.48 13.84 -10.69
CA ASN A 99 7.13 13.39 -11.01
C ASN A 99 7.15 12.12 -11.87
N GLN A 100 8.02 12.05 -12.88
CA GLN A 100 8.19 10.84 -13.69
C GLN A 100 8.75 9.68 -12.87
N LEU A 101 9.64 9.96 -11.91
CA LEU A 101 10.12 8.95 -10.97
C LEU A 101 8.95 8.42 -10.13
N LYS A 102 8.15 9.31 -9.55
CA LYS A 102 6.99 8.94 -8.73
C LYS A 102 6.00 8.08 -9.52
N GLU A 103 5.67 8.46 -10.75
CA GLU A 103 4.81 7.64 -11.62
C GLU A 103 5.41 6.24 -11.86
N LEU A 104 6.72 6.14 -12.09
CA LEU A 104 7.40 4.87 -12.29
C LEU A 104 7.41 4.00 -11.00
N GLU A 105 7.58 4.61 -9.83
CA GLU A 105 7.45 3.94 -8.54
C GLU A 105 6.03 3.40 -8.32
N SER A 106 5.01 4.16 -8.68
CA SER A 106 3.62 3.69 -8.61
C SER A 106 3.36 2.52 -9.56
N VAL A 107 3.90 2.56 -10.79
CA VAL A 107 3.82 1.44 -11.74
C VAL A 107 4.53 0.20 -11.17
N HIS A 108 5.70 0.37 -10.54
CA HIS A 108 6.39 -0.71 -9.85
C HIS A 108 5.53 -1.34 -8.74
N LYS A 109 4.85 -0.55 -7.92
CA LYS A 109 3.90 -1.02 -6.89
C LYS A 109 2.77 -1.85 -7.50
N VAL A 110 2.17 -1.40 -8.61
CA VAL A 110 1.12 -2.16 -9.33
C VAL A 110 1.64 -3.50 -9.84
N LEU A 111 2.86 -3.54 -10.39
CA LEU A 111 3.48 -4.77 -10.87
C LEU A 111 3.78 -5.73 -9.71
N GLU A 112 4.23 -5.21 -8.56
CA GLU A 112 4.42 -6.00 -7.34
C GLU A 112 3.10 -6.60 -6.84
N LEU A 113 2.02 -5.83 -6.85
CA LEU A 113 0.67 -6.30 -6.52
C LEU A 113 0.25 -7.46 -7.44
N TYR A 114 0.47 -7.34 -8.76
CA TYR A 114 0.16 -8.41 -9.71
C TYR A 114 0.94 -9.69 -9.39
N VAL A 115 2.25 -9.57 -9.15
CA VAL A 115 3.11 -10.69 -8.76
C VAL A 115 2.60 -11.33 -7.47
N TRP A 116 2.26 -10.55 -6.45
CA TRP A 116 1.77 -11.06 -5.17
C TRP A 116 0.46 -11.86 -5.32
N LEU A 117 -0.47 -11.36 -6.14
CA LEU A 117 -1.74 -12.03 -6.44
C LEU A 117 -1.50 -13.32 -7.23
N SER A 118 -0.56 -13.32 -8.18
CA SER A 118 -0.24 -14.51 -8.97
C SER A 118 0.32 -15.70 -8.17
N PHE A 119 0.95 -15.46 -7.02
CA PHE A 119 1.37 -16.55 -6.12
C PHE A 119 0.20 -17.22 -5.39
N ARG A 120 -0.96 -16.56 -5.31
CA ARG A 120 -2.15 -17.04 -4.56
C ARG A 120 -3.30 -17.46 -5.47
N MET A 121 -3.41 -16.84 -6.63
CA MET A 121 -4.45 -17.05 -7.63
C MET A 121 -3.81 -17.38 -9.00
N ASP A 122 -2.97 -18.41 -9.05
CA ASP A 122 -2.09 -18.71 -10.20
C ASP A 122 -2.85 -18.85 -11.52
N ASP A 123 -3.93 -19.64 -11.53
CA ASP A 123 -4.77 -19.86 -12.71
C ASP A 123 -5.43 -18.56 -13.23
N SER A 124 -5.57 -17.57 -12.36
CA SER A 124 -6.27 -16.31 -12.65
C SER A 124 -5.32 -15.17 -12.99
N PHE A 125 -4.05 -15.25 -12.62
CA PHE A 125 -3.02 -14.24 -12.88
C PHE A 125 -1.81 -14.89 -13.60
N PRO A 126 -2.00 -15.29 -14.87
CA PRO A 126 -1.06 -16.15 -15.56
C PRO A 126 0.23 -15.46 -16.02
N ASP A 127 0.25 -14.13 -16.09
CA ASP A 127 1.35 -13.37 -16.70
C ASP A 127 2.42 -12.95 -15.65
N ARG A 128 2.70 -13.82 -14.67
CA ARG A 128 3.62 -13.54 -13.55
C ARG A 128 5.03 -13.19 -14.00
N GLU A 129 5.59 -13.94 -14.93
CA GLU A 129 6.94 -13.71 -15.44
C GLU A 129 7.05 -12.37 -16.17
N VAL A 130 5.99 -11.99 -16.89
CA VAL A 130 5.90 -10.68 -17.55
C VAL A 130 5.86 -9.57 -16.50
N ALA A 131 5.06 -9.73 -15.44
CA ALA A 131 5.00 -8.76 -14.35
C ALA A 131 6.34 -8.62 -13.63
N ALA A 132 7.01 -9.74 -13.33
CA ALA A 132 8.31 -9.76 -12.66
C ALA A 132 9.41 -9.12 -13.51
N SER A 133 9.43 -9.41 -14.81
CA SER A 133 10.37 -8.79 -15.76
C SER A 133 10.19 -7.28 -15.82
N GLN A 134 8.95 -6.82 -15.98
CA GLN A 134 8.64 -5.38 -16.01
C GLN A 134 8.92 -4.69 -14.67
N LYS A 135 8.68 -5.37 -13.55
CA LYS A 135 9.03 -4.87 -12.22
C LYS A 135 10.53 -4.62 -12.13
N SER A 136 11.35 -5.59 -12.58
CA SER A 136 12.81 -5.45 -12.61
C SER A 136 13.27 -4.30 -13.50
N ILE A 137 12.59 -4.06 -14.63
CA ILE A 137 12.85 -2.89 -15.48
C ILE A 137 12.59 -1.59 -14.73
N CYS A 138 11.45 -1.48 -14.02
CA CYS A 138 11.20 -0.31 -13.19
C CYS A 138 12.29 -0.10 -12.14
N SER A 139 12.69 -1.16 -11.42
CA SER A 139 13.75 -1.08 -10.41
C SER A 139 15.05 -0.53 -10.99
N MET A 140 15.51 -1.06 -12.14
CA MET A 140 16.71 -0.56 -12.80
C MET A 140 16.61 0.92 -13.19
N LEU A 141 15.46 1.36 -13.74
CA LEU A 141 15.27 2.74 -14.17
C LEU A 141 15.16 3.72 -12.97
N ILE A 142 14.55 3.28 -11.87
CA ILE A 142 14.47 4.03 -10.60
C ILE A 142 15.90 4.18 -10.03
N GLU A 143 16.65 3.09 -9.95
CA GLU A 143 18.05 3.10 -9.47
C GLU A 143 18.92 4.05 -10.31
N GLU A 144 18.85 3.95 -11.64
CA GLU A 144 19.61 4.82 -12.54
C GLU A 144 19.24 6.31 -12.39
N TYR A 145 17.97 6.62 -12.12
CA TYR A 145 17.57 8.00 -11.82
C TYR A 145 18.17 8.48 -10.50
N LEU A 146 18.08 7.67 -9.44
CA LEU A 146 18.57 8.03 -8.11
C LEU A 146 20.10 8.17 -8.09
N GLU A 147 20.83 7.36 -8.84
CA GLU A 147 22.29 7.51 -8.99
C GLU A 147 22.66 8.83 -9.68
N ARG A 148 21.89 9.26 -10.67
CA ARG A 148 22.15 10.49 -11.44
C ARG A 148 21.68 11.76 -10.73
N PHE A 149 20.56 11.69 -10.01
CA PHE A 149 19.82 12.86 -9.54
C PHE A 149 19.43 12.81 -8.06
N GLY A 150 19.54 11.66 -7.38
CA GLY A 150 19.00 11.45 -6.02
C GLY A 150 19.73 12.13 -4.87
N TRP A 151 20.94 12.68 -5.09
CA TRP A 151 21.70 13.40 -4.07
C TRP A 151 22.16 14.78 -4.55
N GLN A 152 21.38 15.83 -4.24
CA GLN A 152 21.82 17.22 -4.38
C GLN A 152 22.10 17.86 -3.01
N PRO A 153 23.28 18.47 -2.78
CA PRO A 153 23.64 19.09 -1.49
C PRO A 153 22.72 20.23 -1.02
N GLN A 154 21.88 20.78 -1.89
CA GLN A 154 20.96 21.87 -1.58
C GLN A 154 19.76 21.42 -0.73
N ASP A 155 19.33 20.16 -0.86
CA ASP A 155 18.19 19.60 -0.11
C ASP A 155 18.49 19.36 1.37
N ARG A 156 19.78 19.24 1.74
CA ARG A 156 20.20 19.15 3.15
C ARG A 156 19.75 20.33 3.99
N ARG A 157 19.74 21.55 3.44
CA ARG A 157 19.37 22.76 4.21
C ARG A 157 17.88 22.86 4.50
N LYS A 158 17.03 22.33 3.61
CA LYS A 158 15.56 22.35 3.78
C LYS A 158 15.09 21.27 4.75
N VAL A 159 15.61 20.06 4.62
CA VAL A 159 15.21 18.91 5.47
C VAL A 159 15.65 19.11 6.93
N LEU A 160 16.88 19.58 7.17
CA LEU A 160 17.37 19.88 8.52
C LEU A 160 16.59 21.04 9.16
N GLY A 161 16.19 22.05 8.38
CA GLY A 161 15.38 23.17 8.86
C GLY A 161 13.94 22.76 9.23
N GLY A 162 13.37 21.77 8.54
CA GLY A 162 12.05 21.20 8.87
C GLY A 162 12.08 20.27 10.09
N ALA A 163 13.10 19.42 10.18
CA ALA A 163 13.29 18.52 11.33
C ALA A 163 13.55 19.30 12.64
N GLN A 164 14.28 20.42 12.59
CA GLN A 164 14.46 21.31 13.75
C GLN A 164 13.16 21.95 14.23
N LYS A 165 12.23 22.27 13.31
CA LYS A 165 10.90 22.80 13.67
C LYS A 165 10.01 21.74 14.33
N LEU A 166 9.98 20.52 13.79
CA LEU A 166 9.19 19.42 14.36
C LEU A 166 9.70 18.99 15.75
N LEU A 167 11.02 19.00 15.98
CA LEU A 167 11.61 18.73 17.30
C LEU A 167 11.38 19.87 18.31
N GLN A 168 11.15 21.10 17.86
CA GLN A 168 10.72 22.22 18.72
C GLN A 168 9.22 22.19 19.03
N GLU A 169 8.39 21.67 18.13
CA GLU A 169 6.95 21.51 18.34
C GLU A 169 6.61 20.27 19.19
N TYR A 170 7.49 19.26 19.20
CA TYR A 170 7.47 18.14 20.15
C TYR A 170 8.02 18.58 21.53
N ASP A 171 7.48 19.69 22.03
CA ASP A 171 7.94 20.34 23.25
C ASP A 171 7.55 19.54 24.50
N VAL A 172 8.45 19.58 25.47
CA VAL A 172 8.56 18.90 26.77
C VAL A 172 7.27 18.87 27.61
N SER A 173 6.31 19.73 27.27
CA SER A 173 4.99 19.88 27.88
C SER A 173 4.09 18.63 27.77
N GLN A 174 4.12 17.90 26.63
CA GLN A 174 3.31 16.68 26.49
C GLN A 174 3.86 15.51 27.31
N MET A 175 5.20 15.39 27.40
CA MET A 175 5.86 14.35 28.18
C MET A 175 5.61 14.53 29.68
N ASN A 176 5.66 15.76 30.19
CA ASN A 176 5.39 16.04 31.61
C ASN A 176 3.95 15.71 32.04
N LYS A 177 2.96 15.85 31.15
CA LYS A 177 1.58 15.41 31.42
C LYS A 177 1.48 13.89 31.53
N TYR A 178 2.15 13.16 30.63
CA TYR A 178 2.14 11.71 30.63
C TYR A 178 2.81 11.13 31.89
N PHE A 179 3.92 11.71 32.37
CA PHE A 179 4.58 11.25 33.59
C PHE A 179 3.81 11.59 34.89
N GLN A 180 2.95 12.61 34.89
CA GLN A 180 2.09 12.93 36.05
C GLN A 180 0.84 12.06 36.15
N GLU A 181 0.34 11.50 35.06
CA GLU A 181 -0.83 10.60 35.07
C GLU A 181 -0.48 9.16 35.47
N VAL A 182 0.77 8.74 35.32
CA VAL A 182 1.21 7.35 35.58
C VAL A 182 1.62 7.08 37.04
N ASN A 183 1.76 8.11 37.88
CA ASN A 183 2.00 7.94 39.32
C ASN A 183 1.06 8.84 40.16
N PRO A 184 -0.17 8.40 40.47
CA PRO A 184 -0.87 8.96 41.61
C PRO A 184 -0.16 8.42 42.85
N GLY A 185 0.52 9.30 43.60
CA GLY A 185 1.16 8.95 44.86
C GLY A 185 0.19 8.23 45.81
N PRO A 186 0.70 7.43 46.76
CA PRO A 186 -0.15 6.70 47.68
C PRO A 186 -0.96 7.70 48.53
N LYS A 187 -2.24 7.38 48.75
CA LYS A 187 -3.17 8.13 49.61
C LYS A 187 -2.66 8.25 51.04
#